data_AF-V4HR15-F1
#
_entry.id   AF-V4HR15-F1
#
_cell.length_a   1.000
_cell.length_b   1.000
_cell.length_c   1.000
_cell.angle_alpha   90.00
_cell.angle_beta   90.00
_cell.angle_gamma   90.00
#
_symmetry.space_group_name_H-M   'P 1'
#
loop_
_entity.id
_entity.type
_entity.pdbx_description
1 polymer ?
#
loop_
_entity_poly.entity_id
_entity_poly.type
_entity_poly.pdbx_seq_one_letter_code
_entity_poly.pdbx_strand_id
1 'polypeptide(L)'
;MNKKTLMLSALMVGAVTFGQSANASENINSSATYKVCHYKLTAAHNDSTAPLWETKTVRPWQNCPPSWTIAGPGGWAPGGVYIYQYYTFR
;
A
#
# COMPACT_ATOMS: atom_id res chain seq x y z
N MET A 1 33.19 37.84 -36.04
CA MET A 1 32.99 36.47 -36.57
C MET A 1 33.07 35.51 -35.39
N ASN A 2 31.94 35.19 -34.76
CA ASN A 2 31.90 34.37 -33.54
C ASN A 2 30.97 33.18 -33.77
N LYS A 3 31.52 31.97 -33.92
CA LYS A 3 30.81 30.69 -33.78
C LYS A 3 31.85 29.61 -33.52
N LYS A 4 31.75 28.90 -32.39
CA LYS A 4 31.83 27.42 -32.28
C LYS A 4 31.29 27.02 -30.90
N THR A 5 29.96 26.89 -30.81
CA THR A 5 29.30 26.27 -29.67
C THR A 5 29.49 24.76 -29.80
N LEU A 6 30.21 24.16 -28.85
CA LEU A 6 30.42 22.71 -28.76
C LEU A 6 29.14 22.05 -28.23
N MET A 7 28.66 21.03 -28.95
CA MET A 7 27.43 20.29 -28.66
C MET A 7 27.50 19.55 -27.33
N LEU A 8 26.51 19.78 -26.46
CA LEU A 8 26.24 18.94 -25.29
C LEU A 8 25.68 17.59 -25.75
N SER A 9 26.37 16.50 -25.42
CA SER A 9 25.86 15.14 -25.53
C SER A 9 24.93 14.85 -24.35
N ALA A 10 23.61 14.87 -24.56
CA ALA A 10 22.64 14.44 -23.56
C ALA A 10 22.50 12.90 -23.61
N LEU A 11 23.06 12.22 -22.61
CA LEU A 11 22.77 10.82 -22.30
C LEU A 11 21.33 10.71 -21.81
N MET A 12 20.46 10.12 -22.64
CA MET A 12 19.11 9.73 -22.23
C MET A 12 19.22 8.51 -21.31
N VAL A 13 19.32 8.73 -20.00
CA VAL A 13 19.15 7.68 -19.00
C VAL A 13 17.64 7.43 -18.88
N GLY A 14 17.19 6.32 -19.45
CA GLY A 14 15.81 5.86 -19.34
C GLY A 14 15.47 5.55 -17.89
N ALA A 15 14.65 6.41 -17.28
CA ALA A 15 14.01 6.11 -16.01
C ALA A 15 12.78 5.23 -16.28
N VAL A 16 12.90 3.93 -16.07
CA VAL A 16 11.74 3.05 -15.93
C VAL A 16 11.14 3.26 -14.55
N THR A 17 10.16 4.15 -14.45
CA THR A 17 9.36 4.33 -13.24
C THR A 17 8.27 3.26 -13.19
N PHE A 18 8.46 2.22 -12.40
CA PHE A 18 7.38 1.31 -12.03
C PHE A 18 6.51 1.98 -10.96
N GLY A 19 5.70 2.95 -11.37
CA GLY A 19 4.76 3.66 -10.52
C GLY A 19 3.33 3.34 -10.91
N GLN A 20 2.85 2.13 -10.63
CA GLN A 20 1.42 1.83 -10.72
C GLN A 20 0.78 2.04 -9.34
N SER A 21 0.30 3.26 -9.07
CA SER A 21 -0.66 3.49 -8.00
C SER A 21 -2.05 3.27 -8.57
N ALA A 22 -2.66 2.13 -8.23
CA ALA A 22 -4.08 1.90 -8.48
C ALA A 22 -4.89 2.77 -7.51
N ASN A 23 -5.17 4.02 -7.90
CA ASN A 23 -6.13 4.87 -7.19
C ASN A 23 -7.54 4.42 -7.57
N ALA A 24 -8.07 3.45 -6.83
CA ALA A 24 -9.51 3.19 -6.87
C ALA A 24 -10.22 4.43 -6.30
N SER A 25 -11.09 5.04 -7.10
CA SER A 25 -11.96 6.13 -6.64
C SER A 25 -13.00 5.53 -5.70
N GLU A 26 -12.78 5.70 -4.39
CA GLU A 26 -13.68 5.18 -3.36
C GLU A 26 -14.95 6.04 -3.30
N ASN A 27 -16.13 5.41 -3.40
CA ASN A 27 -17.40 6.10 -3.14
C ASN A 27 -17.49 6.39 -1.64
N ILE A 28 -17.25 7.63 -1.24
CA ILE A 28 -17.35 8.07 0.15
C ILE A 28 -18.84 8.13 0.51
N ASN A 29 -19.30 7.22 1.37
CA ASN A 29 -20.65 7.33 1.92
C ASN A 29 -20.67 8.43 3.00
N SER A 30 -21.17 9.60 2.63
CA SER A 30 -21.25 10.78 3.51
C SER A 30 -22.13 10.59 4.75
N SER A 31 -22.94 9.53 4.81
CA SER A 31 -23.80 9.22 5.97
C SER A 31 -23.17 8.24 6.96
N ALA A 32 -22.06 7.58 6.62
CA ALA A 32 -21.43 6.59 7.49
C ALA A 32 -20.51 7.26 8.52
N THR A 33 -20.46 6.73 9.74
CA THR A 33 -19.59 7.30 10.78
C THR A 33 -18.17 6.76 10.63
N TYR A 34 -18.04 5.51 10.17
CA TYR A 34 -16.74 4.87 10.01
C TYR A 34 -16.64 4.04 8.73
N LYS A 35 -15.41 3.96 8.21
CA LYS A 35 -15.02 3.00 7.18
C LYS A 35 -14.26 1.87 7.84
N VAL A 36 -14.57 0.65 7.43
CA VAL A 36 -13.97 -0.58 7.94
C VAL A 36 -13.20 -1.22 6.84
N CYS A 37 -11.91 -1.36 7.05
CA CYS A 37 -11.00 -1.98 6.13
C CYS A 37 -10.84 -3.45 6.53
N HIS A 38 -11.15 -4.37 5.63
CA HIS A 38 -11.01 -5.81 5.82
C HIS A 38 -9.70 -6.29 5.20
N TYR A 39 -8.97 -7.09 5.96
CA TYR A 39 -7.64 -7.58 5.60
C TYR A 39 -7.57 -9.08 5.67
N LYS A 40 -6.87 -9.67 4.71
CA LYS A 40 -6.55 -11.10 4.72
C LYS A 40 -5.08 -11.29 5.05
N LEU A 41 -4.79 -12.21 5.97
CA LEU A 41 -3.43 -12.61 6.29
C LEU A 41 -2.85 -13.39 5.11
N THR A 42 -1.63 -13.03 4.72
CA THR A 42 -0.85 -13.64 3.65
C THR A 42 0.57 -13.87 4.13
N ALA A 43 1.27 -14.83 3.52
CA ALA A 43 2.66 -15.18 3.86
C ALA A 43 2.87 -15.42 5.37
N ALA A 44 1.86 -15.97 6.06
CA ALA A 44 1.97 -16.29 7.47
C ALA A 44 3.00 -17.40 7.69
N HIS A 45 3.86 -17.24 8.68
CA HIS A 45 4.71 -18.31 9.16
C HIS A 45 3.86 -19.43 9.79
N ASN A 46 4.33 -20.67 9.72
CA ASN A 46 3.54 -21.85 10.14
C ASN A 46 3.18 -21.84 11.63
N ASP A 47 3.90 -21.10 12.46
CA ASP A 47 3.66 -20.94 13.90
C ASP A 47 2.87 -19.68 14.26
N SER A 48 2.43 -18.90 13.26
CA SER A 48 1.67 -17.68 13.49
C SER A 48 0.31 -18.01 14.11
N THR A 49 0.02 -17.37 15.23
CA THR A 49 -1.30 -17.41 15.89
C THR A 49 -2.23 -16.30 15.41
N ALA A 50 -1.78 -15.47 14.46
CA ALA A 50 -2.59 -14.39 13.92
C ALA A 50 -3.79 -14.96 13.12
N PRO A 51 -4.99 -14.38 13.28
CA PRO A 51 -6.17 -14.85 12.57
C PRO A 51 -6.05 -14.64 11.04
N LEU A 52 -6.81 -15.41 10.26
CA LEU A 52 -6.79 -15.28 8.80
C LEU A 52 -7.37 -13.93 8.33
N TRP A 53 -8.27 -13.34 9.11
CA TRP A 53 -8.95 -12.08 8.78
C TRP A 53 -8.84 -11.10 9.94
N GLU A 54 -8.56 -9.85 9.59
CA GLU A 54 -8.52 -8.73 10.54
C GLU A 54 -9.23 -7.50 9.96
N THR A 55 -9.61 -6.58 10.85
CA THR A 55 -10.25 -5.32 10.45
C THR A 55 -9.60 -4.10 11.09
N LYS A 56 -9.58 -2.99 10.36
CA LYS A 56 -9.22 -1.68 10.91
C LYS A 56 -10.33 -0.68 10.65
N THR A 57 -10.66 0.11 11.65
CA THR A 57 -11.63 1.19 11.53
C THR A 57 -10.89 2.50 11.27
N VAL A 58 -11.28 3.21 10.21
CA VAL A 58 -10.77 4.53 9.85
C VAL A 58 -11.94 5.49 9.65
N ARG A 59 -11.65 6.79 9.57
CA ARG A 59 -12.69 7.78 9.24
C ARG A 59 -13.18 7.57 7.79
N PRO A 60 -14.41 7.96 7.44
CA PRO A 60 -14.99 7.71 6.11
C PRO A 60 -14.17 8.28 4.95
N TRP A 61 -13.49 9.42 5.18
CA TRP A 61 -12.63 10.09 4.20
C TRP A 61 -11.16 9.64 4.24
N GLN A 62 -10.79 8.77 5.19
CA GLN A 62 -9.45 8.20 5.25
C GLN A 62 -9.38 6.96 4.37
N ASN A 63 -8.22 6.78 3.74
CA ASN A 63 -7.92 5.58 2.98
C ASN A 63 -7.59 4.43 3.93
N CYS A 64 -7.98 3.23 3.54
CA CYS A 64 -7.52 2.02 4.20
C CYS A 64 -6.01 1.86 4.00
N PRO A 65 -5.22 1.62 5.06
CA PRO A 65 -3.83 1.24 4.90
C PRO A 65 -3.72 0.04 3.94
N PRO A 66 -2.79 0.03 2.98
CA PRO A 66 -2.72 -1.03 1.97
C PRO A 66 -2.32 -2.38 2.57
N SER A 67 -1.44 -2.37 3.57
CA SER A 67 -1.00 -3.58 4.27
C SER A 67 -0.34 -3.25 5.61
N TRP A 68 -0.12 -4.27 6.42
CA TRP A 68 0.71 -4.19 7.62
C TRP A 68 1.27 -5.56 8.00
N THR A 69 2.43 -5.57 8.66
CA THR A 69 3.13 -6.79 9.07
C THR A 69 2.72 -7.21 10.48
N ILE A 70 2.63 -8.52 10.73
CA ILE A 70 2.60 -9.05 12.10
C ILE A 70 4.03 -9.27 12.59
N ALA A 71 4.25 -9.07 13.88
CA ALA A 71 5.54 -9.38 14.49
C ALA A 71 5.80 -10.89 14.37
N GLY A 72 6.99 -11.27 13.87
CA GLY A 72 7.38 -12.67 13.81
C GLY A 72 7.99 -13.17 15.12
N PRO A 73 8.20 -14.49 15.23
CA PRO A 73 8.88 -15.09 16.38
C PRO A 73 10.26 -14.44 16.56
N GLY A 74 10.47 -13.73 17.67
CA GLY A 74 11.75 -13.08 17.98
C GLY A 74 12.00 -11.73 17.29
N GLY A 75 11.07 -11.19 16.51
CA GLY A 75 11.13 -9.80 16.00
C GLY A 75 12.12 -9.52 14.86
N TRP A 76 12.83 -10.54 14.36
CA TRP A 76 13.82 -10.39 13.28
C TRP A 76 13.21 -10.33 11.88
N ALA A 77 12.01 -10.88 11.70
CA ALA A 77 11.26 -10.87 10.45
C ALA A 77 9.76 -10.75 10.73
N PRO A 78 8.95 -10.27 9.78
CA PRO A 78 7.49 -10.35 9.88
C PRO A 78 7.02 -11.80 9.98
N GLY A 79 6.11 -12.10 10.91
CA GLY A 79 5.44 -13.40 10.99
C GLY A 79 4.39 -13.60 9.90
N GLY A 80 4.14 -12.59 9.07
CA GLY A 80 3.13 -12.53 8.03
C GLY A 80 2.75 -11.09 7.67
N VAL A 81 1.91 -10.94 6.64
CA VAL A 81 1.46 -9.64 6.15
C VAL A 81 -0.06 -9.67 5.94
N TYR A 82 -0.76 -8.73 6.56
CA TYR A 82 -2.15 -8.45 6.25
C TYR A 82 -2.24 -7.54 5.02
N ILE A 83 -2.98 -7.99 4.02
CA ILE A 83 -3.19 -7.24 2.78
C ILE A 83 -4.66 -6.81 2.71
N TYR A 84 -4.88 -5.52 2.44
CA TYR A 84 -6.20 -4.95 2.24
C TYR A 84 -6.97 -5.68 1.14
N GLN A 85 -8.24 -5.99 1.38
CA GLN A 85 -9.10 -6.66 0.42
C GLN A 85 -10.23 -5.75 -0.06
N TYR A 86 -11.03 -5.24 0.89
CA TYR A 86 -12.18 -4.39 0.62
C TYR A 86 -12.53 -3.59 1.88
N TYR A 87 -13.41 -2.60 1.72
CA TYR A 87 -13.98 -1.86 2.85
C TYR A 87 -15.50 -2.00 2.92
N THR A 88 -16.04 -1.77 4.11
CA THR A 88 -17.49 -1.61 4.36
C THR A 88 -17.72 -0.36 5.20
N PHE A 89 -18.88 0.27 5.06
CA PHE A 89 -19.27 1.40 5.90
C PHE A 89 -20.09 0.93 7.11
N ARG A 90 -19.88 1.57 8.27
CA ARG A 90 -20.66 1.39 9.50
C ARG A 90 -21.17 2.74 9.99
#